data_AF-A0A955SWU8-F1
#
_entry.id   AF-A0A955SWU8-F1
#
_cell.length_a   1.000
_cell.length_b   1.000
_cell.length_c   1.000
_cell.angle_alpha   90.00
_cell.angle_beta   90.00
_cell.angle_gamma   90.00
#
_symmetry.space_group_name_H-M   'P 1'
#
loop_
_entity.id
_entity.type
_entity.pdbx_description
1 polymer ?
#
loop_
_entity_poly.entity_id
_entity_poly.type
_entity_poly.pdbx_seq_one_letter_code
_entity_poly.pdbx_strand_id
1 'polypeptide(L)'
;MWTHCTSRVAPLLSLFITSAVMAAPFQILDLSDSIIVSPYVGQENPQSEAIKMLKGEIYKRSQIVVDAIDQRELTPAPIIVVTQADDPGLENGKYPREKTTAEFEKKAEGYRIVVQNHTLPAPVVWVVGNDARGVLFGVGRLLREMVLLPGEISIPADLKIETAPKYPIRGHQIGYRGKSNTYDSWTPEQYEQYIRDLIVFGTNAIENIPFQDPNDAPLMPVEREKMNLEISKICARYGIEYWGWMPVMEHRDEAEGAVALETEEERAQLLEKWEDMFSKCERVDGVFVPSSDPGMNKASLMMPFLGKAGAILRKYHPNAKMWMSHQKFEGENLDDMFSYIAENQPDWFGGLVYGPWTKISLAETRMRLDPKYGIRSYPDITHTVRCQLPVYNWDPAYMQTEGREPINPRPVATKNFHNMYVPHTVGAITYSDGVNDDLNKILWSALAWDPESDLTQLLTQYGNYFMKSGLGPKIAEGLYGLERNWEGPLDTNPNILGTLRIWQEMEEAEPELVEKNWRFEQGLFRAYYDFYVRQRLVHESQIEKAVIDRL
;
A
#
# COMPACT_ATOMS: atom_id res chain seq x y z
N MET A 1 -33.05 -72.74 -0.45
CA MET A 1 -32.97 -71.80 0.69
C MET A 1 -32.40 -70.50 0.15
N TRP A 2 -33.01 -69.36 0.47
CA TRP A 2 -32.85 -68.02 -0.12
C TRP A 2 -33.79 -67.70 -1.30
N THR A 3 -35.00 -67.25 -0.92
CA THR A 3 -36.04 -66.69 -1.79
C THR A 3 -35.81 -65.20 -2.04
N HIS A 4 -36.01 -64.80 -3.29
CA HIS A 4 -35.81 -63.48 -3.86
C HIS A 4 -36.83 -62.42 -3.42
N CYS A 5 -36.33 -61.20 -3.29
CA CYS A 5 -37.04 -59.93 -3.34
C CYS A 5 -37.79 -59.72 -4.67
N THR A 6 -38.96 -59.06 -4.63
CA THR A 6 -39.18 -57.80 -5.36
C THR A 6 -40.48 -57.08 -4.96
N SER A 7 -40.33 -55.76 -4.77
CA SER A 7 -41.28 -54.66 -4.96
C SER A 7 -42.38 -54.39 -3.92
N ARG A 8 -42.37 -53.18 -3.36
CA ARG A 8 -43.29 -52.09 -3.75
C ARG A 8 -42.86 -50.76 -3.09
N VAL A 9 -42.87 -49.72 -3.91
CA VAL A 9 -42.56 -48.32 -3.58
C VAL A 9 -43.82 -47.64 -3.05
N ALA A 10 -43.69 -46.83 -2.00
CA ALA A 10 -44.66 -45.83 -1.56
C ALA A 10 -43.93 -44.48 -1.41
N PRO A 11 -44.55 -43.33 -1.76
CA PRO A 11 -43.88 -42.04 -1.73
C PRO A 11 -43.95 -41.43 -0.32
N LEU A 12 -42.80 -41.07 0.24
CA LEU A 12 -42.70 -40.25 1.44
C LEU A 12 -42.59 -38.78 1.02
N LEU A 13 -43.61 -37.99 1.36
CA LEU A 13 -43.52 -36.53 1.37
C LEU A 13 -42.50 -36.10 2.44
N SER A 14 -41.37 -35.57 2.02
CA SER A 14 -40.42 -34.88 2.92
C SER A 14 -40.77 -33.39 2.96
N LEU A 15 -41.27 -32.92 4.10
CA LEU A 15 -41.44 -31.51 4.42
C LEU A 15 -40.04 -30.88 4.56
N PHE A 16 -39.63 -30.03 3.61
CA PHE A 16 -38.48 -29.15 3.79
C PHE A 16 -38.90 -27.97 4.66
N ILE A 17 -38.48 -27.97 5.93
CA ILE A 17 -38.52 -26.77 6.78
C ILE A 17 -37.34 -25.92 6.37
N THR A 18 -37.57 -24.93 5.50
CA THR A 18 -36.63 -23.84 5.26
C THR A 18 -36.59 -22.96 6.50
N SER A 19 -35.60 -23.18 7.37
CA SER A 19 -35.23 -22.22 8.39
C SER A 19 -34.65 -20.98 7.71
N ALA A 20 -35.49 -19.97 7.49
CA ALA A 20 -35.02 -18.63 7.17
C ALA A 20 -34.23 -18.11 8.37
N VAL A 21 -32.90 -18.13 8.26
CA VAL A 21 -32.04 -17.37 9.17
C VAL A 21 -32.34 -15.90 8.85
N MET A 22 -33.22 -15.28 9.65
CA MET A 22 -33.33 -13.84 9.65
C MET A 22 -31.99 -13.30 10.15
N ALA A 23 -31.20 -12.72 9.25
CA ALA A 23 -30.07 -11.89 9.66
C ALA A 23 -30.62 -10.80 10.58
N ALA A 24 -30.03 -10.64 11.77
CA ALA A 24 -30.36 -9.53 12.64
C ALA A 24 -30.17 -8.21 11.85
N PRO A 25 -31.06 -7.22 12.02
CA PRO A 25 -30.89 -5.94 11.34
C PRO A 25 -29.53 -5.35 11.73
N PHE A 26 -28.74 -4.97 10.72
CA PHE A 26 -27.46 -4.29 10.90
C PHE A 26 -27.73 -2.99 11.66
N GLN A 27 -27.38 -2.96 12.94
CA GLN A 27 -27.56 -1.74 13.75
C GLN A 27 -26.43 -0.78 13.40
N ILE A 28 -26.80 0.46 13.10
CA ILE A 28 -25.88 1.54 12.78
C ILE A 28 -25.80 2.45 14.01
N LEU A 29 -24.58 2.88 14.35
CA LEU A 29 -24.32 3.91 15.34
C LEU A 29 -24.05 5.23 14.64
N ASP A 30 -24.90 6.22 14.90
CA ASP A 30 -24.69 7.61 14.46
C ASP A 30 -23.64 8.29 15.34
N LEU A 31 -22.66 8.91 14.70
CA LEU A 31 -21.55 9.64 15.31
C LEU A 31 -21.53 11.12 14.88
N SER A 32 -22.60 11.62 14.26
CA SER A 32 -22.65 12.98 13.71
C SER A 32 -22.52 14.07 14.79
N ASP A 33 -22.99 13.79 16.01
CA ASP A 33 -22.82 14.65 17.20
C ASP A 33 -21.64 14.22 18.09
N SER A 34 -20.74 13.38 17.58
CA SER A 34 -19.63 12.85 18.36
C SER A 34 -18.51 13.86 18.57
N ILE A 35 -17.69 13.58 19.59
CA ILE A 35 -16.40 14.25 19.79
C ILE A 35 -15.29 13.20 19.91
N ILE A 36 -14.06 13.64 19.62
CA ILE A 36 -12.87 12.83 19.86
C ILE A 36 -12.31 13.17 21.25
N VAL A 37 -12.03 12.14 22.04
CA VAL A 37 -11.38 12.25 23.35
C VAL A 37 -10.04 11.53 23.28
N SER A 38 -8.94 12.22 23.55
CA SER A 38 -7.61 11.64 23.48
C SER A 38 -6.59 12.44 24.28
N PRO A 39 -5.69 11.79 25.04
CA PRO A 39 -4.66 12.52 25.81
C PRO A 39 -3.66 13.26 24.92
N TYR A 40 -3.58 12.90 23.64
CA TYR A 40 -2.59 13.43 22.70
C TYR A 40 -3.03 14.72 22.01
N VAL A 41 -4.25 15.21 22.25
CA VAL A 41 -4.74 16.45 21.64
C VAL A 41 -3.81 17.62 21.97
N GLY A 42 -3.30 18.28 20.93
CA GLY A 42 -2.44 19.46 21.05
C GLY A 42 -0.96 19.13 21.34
N GLN A 43 -0.58 17.86 21.39
CA GLN A 43 0.82 17.45 21.51
C GLN A 43 1.54 17.47 20.15
N GLU A 44 2.87 17.49 20.18
CA GLU A 44 3.75 17.38 18.99
C GLU A 44 4.27 15.95 18.85
N ASN A 45 3.38 15.01 18.52
CA ASN A 45 3.71 13.59 18.34
C ASN A 45 2.82 12.90 17.30
N PRO A 46 3.19 11.69 16.81
CA PRO A 46 2.42 10.98 15.79
C PRO A 46 0.96 10.68 16.16
N GLN A 47 0.65 10.47 17.44
CA GLN A 47 -0.71 10.22 17.90
C GLN A 47 -1.60 11.47 17.73
N SER A 48 -1.05 12.66 18.00
CA SER A 48 -1.71 13.94 17.72
C SER A 48 -1.96 14.14 16.22
N GLU A 49 -1.01 13.75 15.37
CA GLU A 49 -1.18 13.77 13.91
C GLU A 49 -2.24 12.79 13.43
N ALA A 50 -2.36 11.61 14.03
CA ALA A 50 -3.45 10.66 13.74
C ALA A 50 -4.83 11.28 14.06
N ILE A 51 -4.96 12.04 15.14
CA ILE A 51 -6.21 12.74 15.49
C ILE A 51 -6.52 13.84 14.47
N LYS A 52 -5.51 14.62 14.05
CA LYS A 52 -5.68 15.63 13.00
C LYS A 52 -6.09 14.98 11.67
N MET A 53 -5.51 13.83 11.33
CA MET A 53 -5.91 13.03 10.17
C MET A 53 -7.38 12.62 10.27
N LEU A 54 -7.80 12.03 11.39
CA LEU A 54 -9.19 11.62 11.63
C LEU A 54 -10.17 12.78 11.42
N LYS A 55 -9.94 13.91 12.09
CA LYS A 55 -10.77 15.11 11.96
C LYS A 55 -10.84 15.61 10.52
N GLY A 56 -9.69 15.68 9.85
CA GLY A 56 -9.58 16.17 8.49
C GLY A 56 -10.31 15.29 7.48
N GLU A 57 -10.14 13.96 7.56
CA GLU A 57 -10.80 13.02 6.65
C GLU A 57 -12.32 12.93 6.90
N ILE A 58 -12.76 13.07 8.16
CA ILE A 58 -14.19 13.21 8.50
C ILE A 58 -14.75 14.48 7.87
N TYR A 59 -14.15 15.65 8.13
CA TYR A 59 -14.64 16.93 7.61
C TYR A 59 -14.67 16.95 6.09
N LYS A 60 -13.60 16.47 5.44
CA LYS A 60 -13.48 16.42 3.97
C LYS A 60 -14.66 15.71 3.30
N ARG A 61 -15.18 14.64 3.89
CA ARG A 61 -16.27 13.82 3.31
C ARG A 61 -17.65 14.16 3.85
N SER A 62 -17.75 14.46 5.14
CA SER A 62 -19.04 14.67 5.81
C SER A 62 -19.43 16.14 5.98
N GLN A 63 -18.49 17.08 5.83
CA GLN A 63 -18.67 18.49 6.17
C GLN A 63 -19.04 18.74 7.65
N ILE A 64 -18.94 17.72 8.51
CA ILE A 64 -19.12 17.83 9.96
C ILE A 64 -17.78 18.16 10.61
N VAL A 65 -17.78 19.17 11.48
CA VAL A 65 -16.64 19.51 12.32
C VAL A 65 -16.74 18.71 13.61
N VAL A 66 -15.82 17.75 13.78
CA VAL A 66 -15.71 16.97 15.01
C VAL A 66 -14.64 17.60 15.90
N ASP A 67 -15.01 18.03 17.10
CA ASP A 67 -14.06 18.56 18.08
C ASP A 67 -13.19 17.45 18.70
N ALA A 68 -11.99 17.82 19.13
CA ALA A 68 -11.09 16.92 19.85
C ALA A 68 -10.60 17.57 21.14
N ILE A 69 -10.70 16.85 22.26
CA ILE A 69 -10.33 17.33 23.59
C ILE A 69 -9.59 16.25 24.38
N ASP A 70 -8.79 16.68 25.37
CA ASP A 70 -8.00 15.78 26.22
C ASP A 70 -8.87 14.85 27.09
N GLN A 71 -9.92 15.43 27.68
CA GLN A 71 -10.79 14.75 28.62
C GLN A 71 -12.20 15.33 28.61
N ARG A 72 -13.19 14.48 28.92
CA ARG A 72 -14.59 14.88 29.11
C ARG A 72 -15.29 13.94 30.07
N GLU A 73 -16.21 14.47 30.85
CA GLU A 73 -17.22 13.65 31.54
C GLU A 73 -18.17 12.98 30.53
N LEU A 74 -18.70 11.81 30.90
CA LEU A 74 -19.69 11.10 30.09
C LEU A 74 -20.95 11.94 29.92
N THR A 75 -21.28 12.27 28.67
CA THR A 75 -22.57 12.87 28.29
C THR A 75 -23.42 11.84 27.53
N PRO A 76 -24.71 12.12 27.26
CA PRO A 76 -25.54 11.26 26.40
C PRO A 76 -25.14 11.24 24.92
N ALA A 77 -24.18 12.06 24.50
CA ALA A 77 -23.69 12.10 23.12
C ALA A 77 -22.61 11.02 22.89
N PRO A 78 -22.55 10.40 21.70
CA PRO A 78 -21.52 9.41 21.38
C PRO A 78 -20.12 10.03 21.46
N ILE A 79 -19.12 9.25 21.85
CA ILE A 79 -17.72 9.70 21.87
C ILE A 79 -16.81 8.70 21.18
N ILE A 80 -15.74 9.21 20.56
CA ILE A 80 -14.65 8.42 19.98
C ILE A 80 -13.43 8.60 20.87
N VAL A 81 -13.02 7.56 21.58
CA VAL A 81 -11.80 7.58 22.41
C VAL A 81 -10.64 7.04 21.59
N VAL A 82 -9.59 7.85 21.44
CA VAL A 82 -8.36 7.46 20.73
C VAL A 82 -7.21 7.47 21.73
N THR A 83 -6.63 6.32 22.05
CA THR A 83 -5.54 6.24 23.02
C THR A 83 -4.58 5.06 22.78
N GLN A 84 -3.52 4.95 23.57
CA GLN A 84 -2.63 3.79 23.62
C GLN A 84 -3.00 2.83 24.75
N ALA A 85 -2.64 1.56 24.59
CA ALA A 85 -2.93 0.49 25.55
C ALA A 85 -2.24 0.64 26.92
N ASP A 86 -1.22 1.49 27.02
CA ASP A 86 -0.48 1.80 28.25
C ASP A 86 -0.83 3.18 28.84
N ASP A 87 -1.83 3.88 28.29
CA ASP A 87 -2.28 5.17 28.82
C ASP A 87 -2.85 5.01 30.26
N PRO A 88 -2.26 5.67 31.27
CA PRO A 88 -2.76 5.64 32.65
C PRO A 88 -4.22 6.12 32.79
N GLY A 89 -4.73 6.91 31.83
CA GLY A 89 -6.12 7.35 31.78
C GLY A 89 -7.14 6.20 31.66
N LEU A 90 -6.73 5.05 31.11
CA LEU A 90 -7.56 3.83 31.02
C LEU A 90 -7.82 3.21 32.41
N GLU A 91 -6.87 3.33 33.35
CA GLU A 91 -6.96 2.74 34.69
C GLU A 91 -7.54 3.71 35.73
N ASN A 92 -7.21 5.00 35.62
CA ASN A 92 -7.59 6.02 36.60
C ASN A 92 -9.02 6.57 36.41
N GLY A 93 -9.82 5.97 35.52
CA GLY A 93 -11.21 6.38 35.28
C GLY A 93 -11.36 7.71 34.54
N LYS A 94 -10.29 8.19 33.88
CA LYS A 94 -10.32 9.39 33.02
C LYS A 94 -11.24 9.18 31.81
N TYR A 95 -11.37 7.93 31.37
CA TYR A 95 -12.29 7.49 30.34
C TYR A 95 -13.32 6.51 30.92
N PRO A 96 -14.46 6.32 30.26
CA PRO A 96 -15.39 5.24 30.61
C PRO A 96 -14.61 3.92 30.59
N ARG A 97 -14.78 3.03 31.57
CA ARG A 97 -13.91 1.84 31.60
C ARG A 97 -14.28 0.90 30.45
N GLU A 98 -13.33 0.64 29.54
CA GLU A 98 -13.39 -0.52 28.66
C GLU A 98 -13.38 -1.77 29.58
N LYS A 99 -14.55 -2.38 29.81
CA LYS A 99 -14.66 -3.58 30.67
C LYS A 99 -14.16 -4.85 29.97
N THR A 100 -13.74 -4.76 28.70
CA THR A 100 -13.20 -5.89 27.92
C THR A 100 -11.72 -6.13 28.27
N THR A 101 -11.53 -6.60 29.50
CA THR A 101 -10.30 -7.15 30.12
C THR A 101 -9.73 -8.40 29.43
N ALA A 102 -10.08 -8.67 28.16
CA ALA A 102 -9.40 -9.71 27.42
C ALA A 102 -8.01 -9.20 27.04
N GLU A 103 -6.97 -9.90 27.51
CA GLU A 103 -5.57 -9.69 27.10
C GLU A 103 -5.49 -9.79 25.57
N PHE A 104 -5.40 -8.63 24.90
CA PHE A 104 -5.01 -8.57 23.50
C PHE A 104 -3.52 -8.76 23.40
N GLU A 105 -3.09 -9.46 22.36
CA GLU A 105 -1.69 -9.62 22.02
C GLU A 105 -1.06 -8.24 21.70
N LYS A 106 -0.14 -7.79 22.56
CA LYS A 106 0.61 -6.53 22.40
C LYS A 106 1.69 -6.64 21.32
N LYS A 107 1.29 -6.93 20.08
CA LYS A 107 2.17 -6.88 18.90
C LYS A 107 2.39 -5.44 18.46
N ALA A 108 3.61 -5.13 18.01
CA ALA A 108 3.96 -3.82 17.47
C ALA A 108 2.98 -3.41 16.36
N GLU A 109 2.63 -2.13 16.33
CA GLU A 109 1.69 -1.50 15.39
C GLU A 109 0.25 -2.04 15.45
N GLY A 110 -0.06 -2.99 16.35
CA GLY A 110 -1.40 -3.53 16.52
C GLY A 110 -2.36 -2.56 17.17
N TYR A 111 -3.66 -2.79 16.96
CA TYR A 111 -4.72 -1.98 17.54
C TYR A 111 -6.01 -2.78 17.78
N ARG A 112 -6.89 -2.18 18.57
CA ARG A 112 -8.25 -2.62 18.83
C ARG A 112 -9.24 -1.49 18.54
N ILE A 113 -10.35 -1.82 17.89
CA ILE A 113 -11.52 -0.94 17.72
C ILE A 113 -12.75 -1.63 18.26
N VAL A 114 -13.47 -1.01 19.21
CA VAL A 114 -14.66 -1.60 19.83
C VAL A 114 -15.73 -0.57 20.07
N VAL A 115 -16.98 -0.90 19.70
CA VAL A 115 -18.17 -0.12 20.08
C VAL A 115 -18.77 -0.67 21.37
N GLN A 116 -18.97 0.20 22.36
CA GLN A 116 -19.50 -0.14 23.68
C GLN A 116 -20.83 0.59 23.94
N ASN A 117 -21.96 -0.11 23.73
CA ASN A 117 -23.32 0.47 23.81
C ASN A 117 -24.06 0.24 25.14
N HIS A 118 -23.75 -0.83 25.87
CA HIS A 118 -24.68 -1.37 26.89
C HIS A 118 -24.34 -1.04 28.34
N THR A 119 -23.20 -0.41 28.61
CA THR A 119 -22.70 -0.18 29.97
C THR A 119 -22.52 1.28 30.33
N LEU A 120 -22.81 2.20 29.40
CA LEU A 120 -22.53 3.61 29.52
C LEU A 120 -23.75 4.46 29.12
N PRO A 121 -23.84 5.71 29.59
CA PRO A 121 -24.94 6.63 29.26
C PRO A 121 -25.06 6.95 27.76
N ALA A 122 -23.97 6.76 27.02
CA ALA A 122 -23.89 6.91 25.56
C ALA A 122 -22.94 5.85 24.97
N PRO A 123 -23.11 5.52 23.68
CA PRO A 123 -22.16 4.70 22.93
C PRO A 123 -20.73 5.27 22.95
N VAL A 124 -19.74 4.41 23.16
CA VAL A 124 -18.31 4.77 23.05
C VAL A 124 -17.65 3.94 21.97
N VAL A 125 -16.95 4.61 21.06
CA VAL A 125 -16.07 3.98 20.07
C VAL A 125 -14.64 4.07 20.58
N TRP A 126 -14.06 2.93 20.91
CA TRP A 126 -12.67 2.83 21.34
C TRP A 126 -11.76 2.61 20.15
N VAL A 127 -10.66 3.34 20.08
CA VAL A 127 -9.51 3.09 19.20
C VAL A 127 -8.28 3.04 20.10
N VAL A 128 -7.77 1.84 20.35
CA VAL A 128 -6.66 1.61 21.27
C VAL A 128 -5.48 1.00 20.51
N GLY A 129 -4.38 1.75 20.39
CA GLY A 129 -3.15 1.30 19.75
C GLY A 129 -2.17 0.66 20.75
N ASN A 130 -1.44 -0.37 20.33
CA ASN A 130 -0.38 -0.97 21.15
C ASN A 130 0.84 -0.04 21.29
N ASP A 131 1.06 0.81 20.30
CA ASP A 131 2.10 1.85 20.26
C ASP A 131 1.59 3.05 19.43
N ALA A 132 2.44 4.06 19.19
CA ALA A 132 2.07 5.26 18.44
C ALA A 132 1.59 4.95 17.01
N ARG A 133 2.20 3.97 16.33
CA ARG A 133 1.77 3.53 15.00
C ARG A 133 0.49 2.69 15.06
N GLY A 134 0.30 1.93 16.14
CA GLY A 134 -0.98 1.28 16.43
C GLY A 134 -2.13 2.28 16.51
N VAL A 135 -1.94 3.44 17.13
CA VAL A 135 -2.95 4.52 17.14
C VAL A 135 -3.22 5.01 15.73
N LEU A 136 -2.18 5.30 14.96
CA LEU A 136 -2.30 5.78 13.58
C LEU A 136 -3.07 4.79 12.68
N PHE A 137 -2.72 3.51 12.72
CA PHE A 137 -3.39 2.48 11.91
C PHE A 137 -4.78 2.13 12.43
N GLY A 138 -5.02 2.23 13.74
CA GLY A 138 -6.36 2.12 14.32
C GLY A 138 -7.28 3.23 13.83
N VAL A 139 -6.80 4.47 13.77
CA VAL A 139 -7.52 5.59 13.16
C VAL A 139 -7.79 5.34 11.68
N GLY A 140 -6.77 4.89 10.93
CA GLY A 140 -6.93 4.52 9.52
C GLY A 140 -7.99 3.44 9.30
N ARG A 141 -8.01 2.41 10.14
CA ARG A 141 -9.03 1.36 10.07
C ARG A 141 -10.41 1.87 10.44
N LEU A 142 -10.55 2.72 11.46
CA LEU A 142 -11.83 3.34 11.80
C LEU A 142 -12.40 4.12 10.61
N LEU A 143 -11.58 4.92 9.93
CA LEU A 143 -11.97 5.67 8.73
C LEU A 143 -12.50 4.78 7.60
N ARG A 144 -11.98 3.55 7.47
CA ARG A 144 -12.46 2.57 6.47
C ARG A 144 -13.80 1.94 6.82
N GLU A 145 -14.16 1.92 8.11
CA GLU A 145 -15.44 1.37 8.60
C GLU A 145 -16.53 2.44 8.69
N MET A 146 -16.16 3.73 8.65
CA MET A 146 -17.09 4.85 8.65
C MET A 146 -17.82 5.00 7.32
N VAL A 147 -19.14 5.20 7.40
CA VAL A 147 -19.93 5.82 6.35
C VAL A 147 -19.83 7.33 6.58
N LEU A 148 -19.23 8.03 5.60
CA LEU A 148 -19.04 9.47 5.63
C LEU A 148 -19.78 10.08 4.44
N LEU A 149 -20.92 10.71 4.72
CA LEU A 149 -21.74 11.42 3.75
C LEU A 149 -21.96 12.86 4.24
N PRO A 150 -22.27 13.83 3.35
CA PRO A 150 -22.56 15.19 3.77
C PRO A 150 -23.64 15.23 4.87
N GLY A 151 -23.27 15.69 6.07
CA GLY A 151 -24.16 15.77 7.23
C GLY A 151 -24.36 14.46 8.00
N GLU A 152 -23.63 13.38 7.68
CA GLU A 152 -23.77 12.08 8.35
C GLU A 152 -22.41 11.42 8.60
N ILE A 153 -22.22 10.93 9.83
CA ILE A 153 -21.13 10.03 10.21
C ILE A 153 -21.75 8.82 10.88
N SER A 154 -21.50 7.62 10.36
CA SER A 154 -22.00 6.41 11.00
C SER A 154 -21.07 5.20 10.88
N ILE A 155 -21.17 4.25 11.81
CA ILE A 155 -20.40 3.00 11.84
C ILE A 155 -21.30 1.81 12.23
N PRO A 156 -20.87 0.55 12.00
CA PRO A 156 -21.56 -0.62 12.55
C PRO A 156 -21.60 -0.57 14.09
N ALA A 157 -22.78 -0.72 14.69
CA ALA A 157 -22.97 -0.59 16.14
C ALA A 157 -22.36 -1.77 16.93
N ASP A 158 -22.04 -2.87 16.27
CA ASP A 158 -21.38 -4.06 16.82
C ASP A 158 -19.91 -4.17 16.39
N LEU A 159 -19.32 -3.09 15.85
CA LEU A 159 -17.95 -3.09 15.34
C LEU A 159 -16.96 -3.53 16.43
N LYS A 160 -16.24 -4.60 16.12
CA LYS A 160 -15.18 -5.17 16.95
C LYS A 160 -14.04 -5.68 16.07
N ILE A 161 -12.91 -4.99 16.15
CA ILE A 161 -11.69 -5.31 15.40
C ILE A 161 -10.53 -5.38 16.39
N GLU A 162 -9.70 -6.41 16.24
CA GLU A 162 -8.48 -6.59 17.01
C GLU A 162 -7.45 -7.25 16.10
N THR A 163 -6.38 -6.54 15.77
CA THR A 163 -5.45 -6.99 14.73
C THR A 163 -4.09 -6.31 14.83
N ALA A 164 -3.07 -6.96 14.27
CA ALA A 164 -1.71 -6.46 14.16
C ALA A 164 -1.10 -6.95 12.84
N PRO A 165 -0.15 -6.22 12.24
CA PRO A 165 0.38 -6.57 10.93
C PRO A 165 1.20 -7.87 10.99
N LYS A 166 1.12 -8.65 9.90
CA LYS A 166 1.92 -9.85 9.71
C LYS A 166 3.39 -9.52 9.41
N TYR A 167 3.64 -8.49 8.61
CA TYR A 167 4.98 -8.08 8.19
C TYR A 167 5.33 -6.67 8.69
N PRO A 168 6.56 -6.47 9.19
CA PRO A 168 6.97 -5.20 9.79
C PRO A 168 7.26 -4.08 8.76
N ILE A 169 7.56 -4.38 7.49
CA ILE A 169 7.77 -3.36 6.45
C ILE A 169 6.65 -3.43 5.40
N ARG A 170 5.92 -2.33 5.24
CA ARG A 170 4.79 -2.20 4.31
C ARG A 170 4.90 -0.82 3.65
N GLY A 171 5.68 -0.74 2.59
CA GLY A 171 6.01 0.53 1.97
C GLY A 171 5.88 0.56 0.47
N HIS A 172 6.02 1.76 -0.07
CA HIS A 172 5.97 2.02 -1.50
C HIS A 172 7.02 3.06 -1.87
N GLN A 173 7.63 2.87 -3.03
CA GLN A 173 8.44 3.90 -3.66
C GLN A 173 7.51 4.92 -4.32
N ILE A 174 7.60 6.18 -3.92
CA ILE A 174 6.86 7.31 -4.49
C ILE A 174 7.83 8.42 -4.90
N GLY A 175 8.74 8.09 -5.81
CA GLY A 175 9.88 8.94 -6.17
C GLY A 175 9.47 10.24 -6.86
N TYR A 176 9.94 11.38 -6.32
CA TYR A 176 9.79 12.70 -6.95
C TYR A 176 10.80 12.87 -8.11
N ARG A 177 10.45 12.32 -9.29
CA ARG A 177 11.27 12.32 -10.51
C ARG A 177 10.43 12.45 -11.78
N GLY A 178 10.94 13.12 -12.81
CA GLY A 178 10.16 13.33 -14.04
C GLY A 178 9.99 12.12 -14.96
N LYS A 179 10.60 10.97 -14.61
CA LYS A 179 10.25 9.67 -15.19
C LYS A 179 8.99 9.04 -14.56
N SER A 180 8.48 9.59 -13.46
CA SER A 180 7.21 9.13 -12.88
C SER A 180 6.05 9.60 -13.77
N ASN A 181 4.93 8.89 -13.77
CA ASN A 181 3.77 9.32 -14.55
C ASN A 181 2.93 10.41 -13.87
N THR A 182 3.28 10.86 -12.66
CA THR A 182 2.44 11.78 -11.87
C THR A 182 3.17 12.51 -10.74
N TYR A 183 4.03 11.83 -9.99
CA TYR A 183 4.57 12.31 -8.72
C TYR A 183 5.39 13.60 -8.84
N ASP A 184 6.02 13.82 -9.98
CA ASP A 184 6.82 15.00 -10.27
C ASP A 184 6.00 16.29 -10.33
N SER A 185 4.70 16.24 -10.63
CA SER A 185 3.86 17.44 -10.67
C SER A 185 3.21 17.78 -9.32
N TRP A 186 3.49 17.02 -8.26
CA TRP A 186 2.82 17.18 -6.97
C TRP A 186 3.44 18.23 -6.06
N THR A 187 2.60 18.96 -5.33
CA THR A 187 3.00 19.82 -4.22
C THR A 187 3.25 19.00 -2.94
N PRO A 188 3.95 19.57 -1.92
CA PRO A 188 4.12 18.89 -0.63
C PRO A 188 2.79 18.48 0.03
N GLU A 189 1.74 19.28 -0.13
CA GLU A 189 0.41 19.00 0.42
C GLU A 189 -0.26 17.81 -0.30
N GLN A 190 -0.06 17.68 -1.61
CA GLN A 190 -0.53 16.52 -2.38
C GLN A 190 0.22 15.24 -1.96
N TYR A 191 1.53 15.33 -1.75
CA TYR A 191 2.32 14.24 -1.18
C TYR A 191 1.82 13.83 0.20
N GLU A 192 1.58 14.79 1.09
CA GLU A 192 1.07 14.50 2.44
C GLU A 192 -0.30 13.82 2.39
N GLN A 193 -1.23 14.32 1.57
CA GLN A 193 -2.53 13.67 1.39
C GLN A 193 -2.37 12.25 0.85
N TYR A 194 -1.48 12.02 -0.12
CA TYR A 194 -1.26 10.69 -0.67
C TYR A 194 -0.62 9.73 0.33
N ILE A 195 0.33 10.21 1.16
CA ILE A 195 0.92 9.42 2.23
C ILE A 195 -0.14 9.05 3.28
N ARG A 196 -1.05 9.96 3.64
CA ARG A 196 -2.20 9.67 4.51
C ARG A 196 -3.11 8.60 3.90
N ASP A 197 -3.41 8.70 2.60
CA ASP A 197 -4.20 7.72 1.87
C ASP A 197 -3.59 6.31 1.97
N LEU A 198 -2.26 6.22 1.85
CA LEU A 198 -1.52 4.95 2.02
C LEU A 198 -1.53 4.46 3.49
N ILE A 199 -1.34 5.36 4.47
CA ILE A 199 -1.39 5.04 5.90
C ILE A 199 -2.72 4.41 6.29
N VAL A 200 -3.85 4.89 5.75
CA VAL A 200 -5.19 4.35 6.02
C VAL A 200 -5.32 2.86 5.70
N PHE A 201 -4.49 2.35 4.78
CA PHE A 201 -4.42 0.94 4.43
C PHE A 201 -3.20 0.21 5.01
N GLY A 202 -2.51 0.82 5.96
CA GLY A 202 -1.47 0.19 6.77
C GLY A 202 -0.03 0.42 6.29
N THR A 203 0.19 1.29 5.30
CA THR A 203 1.54 1.65 4.85
C THR A 203 2.33 2.33 5.97
N ASN A 204 3.56 1.85 6.22
CA ASN A 204 4.43 2.34 7.28
C ASN A 204 5.82 2.77 6.80
N ALA A 205 6.10 2.72 5.49
CA ALA A 205 7.35 3.16 4.91
C ALA A 205 7.15 3.84 3.55
N ILE A 206 7.88 4.93 3.32
CA ILE A 206 7.90 5.67 2.07
C ILE A 206 9.34 5.69 1.56
N GLU A 207 9.56 5.21 0.33
CA GLU A 207 10.85 5.29 -0.32
C GLU A 207 10.84 6.34 -1.43
N ASN A 208 11.83 7.22 -1.41
CA ASN A 208 11.97 8.29 -2.38
C ASN A 208 13.28 8.12 -3.19
N ILE A 209 13.44 8.86 -4.28
CA ILE A 209 14.60 8.82 -5.17
C ILE A 209 15.29 10.19 -5.09
N PRO A 210 16.18 10.40 -4.11
CA PRO A 210 16.72 11.73 -3.85
C PRO A 210 17.66 12.24 -4.95
N PHE A 211 18.30 11.34 -5.69
CA PHE A 211 19.32 11.67 -6.68
C PHE A 211 18.97 11.17 -8.08
N GLN A 212 18.78 12.11 -9.00
CA GLN A 212 18.61 11.88 -10.44
C GLN A 212 18.96 13.15 -11.22
N ASP A 213 19.03 13.09 -12.55
CA ASP A 213 19.20 14.28 -13.40
C ASP A 213 18.07 15.31 -13.14
N PRO A 214 18.38 16.57 -12.80
CA PRO A 214 17.39 17.63 -12.65
C PRO A 214 16.72 18.06 -13.97
N ASN A 215 17.34 17.81 -15.13
CA ASN A 215 16.84 18.28 -16.43
C ASN A 215 15.67 17.46 -17.01
N ASP A 216 15.32 16.35 -16.35
CA ASP A 216 14.32 15.38 -16.83
C ASP A 216 12.91 15.63 -16.22
N ALA A 217 12.62 16.81 -15.66
CA ALA A 217 11.39 17.03 -14.87
C ALA A 217 10.79 18.45 -14.98
N PRO A 218 10.21 18.83 -16.13
CA PRO A 218 9.68 20.19 -16.36
C PRO A 218 8.42 20.52 -15.55
N LEU A 219 7.75 19.53 -14.96
CA LEU A 219 6.47 19.71 -14.24
C LEU A 219 6.65 20.02 -12.75
N MET A 220 7.87 19.94 -12.22
CA MET A 220 8.16 20.05 -10.78
C MET A 220 7.81 21.44 -10.21
N PRO A 221 6.85 21.54 -9.27
CA PRO A 221 6.49 22.83 -8.66
C PRO A 221 7.54 23.32 -7.64
N VAL A 222 8.38 22.42 -7.14
CA VAL A 222 9.49 22.73 -6.21
C VAL A 222 10.73 21.92 -6.54
N GLU A 223 11.89 22.42 -6.14
CA GLU A 223 13.17 21.73 -6.29
C GLU A 223 13.15 20.34 -5.62
N ARG A 224 13.81 19.37 -6.25
CA ARG A 224 13.84 17.97 -5.76
C ARG A 224 14.37 17.86 -4.34
N GLU A 225 15.48 18.55 -4.02
CA GLU A 225 16.04 18.55 -2.67
C GLU A 225 15.01 19.03 -1.64
N LYS A 226 14.30 20.12 -1.94
CA LYS A 226 13.26 20.65 -1.06
C LYS A 226 12.13 19.63 -0.86
N MET A 227 11.65 18.99 -1.91
CA MET A 227 10.62 17.96 -1.80
C MET A 227 11.09 16.77 -0.96
N ASN A 228 12.32 16.30 -1.15
CA ASN A 228 12.87 15.19 -0.36
C ASN A 228 12.88 15.50 1.14
N LEU A 229 13.26 16.74 1.50
CA LEU A 229 13.20 17.20 2.89
C LEU A 229 11.76 17.26 3.40
N GLU A 230 10.81 17.77 2.62
CA GLU A 230 9.40 17.80 3.03
C GLU A 230 8.80 16.40 3.22
N ILE A 231 9.09 15.43 2.34
CA ILE A 231 8.63 14.05 2.50
C ILE A 231 9.25 13.41 3.76
N SER A 232 10.53 13.67 4.05
CA SER A 232 11.18 13.23 5.28
C SER A 232 10.48 13.79 6.53
N LYS A 233 10.13 15.09 6.53
CA LYS A 233 9.35 15.72 7.61
C LYS A 233 7.95 15.13 7.75
N ILE A 234 7.26 14.89 6.63
CA ILE A 234 5.93 14.24 6.62
C ILE A 234 6.03 12.87 7.31
N CYS A 235 7.00 12.05 6.92
CA CYS A 235 7.20 10.72 7.51
C CYS A 235 7.50 10.81 9.02
N ALA A 236 8.33 11.77 9.44
CA ALA A 236 8.61 12.03 10.85
C ALA A 236 7.34 12.39 11.64
N ARG A 237 6.51 13.32 11.13
CA ARG A 237 5.25 13.74 11.77
C ARG A 237 4.29 12.58 12.00
N TYR A 238 4.08 11.72 11.00
CA TYR A 238 3.20 10.55 11.13
C TYR A 238 3.89 9.34 11.77
N GLY A 239 5.17 9.42 12.13
CA GLY A 239 5.89 8.30 12.76
C GLY A 239 6.16 7.11 11.83
N ILE A 240 5.99 7.26 10.51
CA ILE A 240 6.29 6.23 9.50
C ILE A 240 7.73 6.38 8.97
N GLU A 241 8.25 5.33 8.35
CA GLU A 241 9.65 5.28 7.92
C GLU A 241 9.90 6.08 6.62
N TYR A 242 11.02 6.79 6.56
CA TYR A 242 11.53 7.44 5.36
C TYR A 242 12.75 6.69 4.82
N TRP A 243 12.68 6.32 3.55
CA TRP A 243 13.71 5.57 2.85
C TRP A 243 14.22 6.33 1.62
N GLY A 244 15.51 6.15 1.31
CA GLY A 244 16.11 6.65 0.08
C GLY A 244 16.59 5.52 -0.82
N TRP A 245 16.09 5.47 -2.06
CA TRP A 245 16.68 4.69 -3.15
C TRP A 245 17.85 5.50 -3.74
N MET A 246 19.08 5.07 -3.46
CA MET A 246 20.29 5.86 -3.69
C MET A 246 21.28 5.05 -4.54
N PRO A 247 21.19 5.14 -5.87
CA PRO A 247 22.07 4.41 -6.76
C PRO A 247 23.48 5.00 -6.70
N VAL A 248 24.46 4.12 -6.89
CA VAL A 248 25.87 4.50 -6.98
C VAL A 248 26.23 4.49 -8.46
N MET A 249 26.25 5.67 -9.07
CA MET A 249 26.57 5.90 -10.48
C MET A 249 27.65 6.96 -10.64
N GLU A 250 28.40 6.91 -11.75
CA GLU A 250 29.15 8.08 -12.22
C GLU A 250 28.16 9.12 -12.77
N HIS A 251 28.58 10.39 -12.83
CA HIS A 251 27.82 11.51 -13.41
C HIS A 251 27.68 11.43 -14.95
N ARG A 252 27.39 10.25 -15.54
CA ARG A 252 27.29 10.08 -16.99
C ARG A 252 26.19 9.12 -17.40
N ASP A 253 25.66 9.38 -18.60
CA ASP A 253 24.69 8.57 -19.31
C ASP A 253 24.99 7.08 -19.19
N GLU A 254 23.93 6.29 -18.98
CA GLU A 254 23.92 4.82 -18.89
C GLU A 254 24.61 4.11 -20.08
N ALA A 255 24.97 4.85 -21.12
CA ALA A 255 25.57 4.39 -22.37
C ALA A 255 27.07 4.00 -22.30
N GLU A 256 27.84 4.42 -21.28
CA GLU A 256 29.31 4.25 -21.30
C GLU A 256 29.90 3.17 -20.36
N GLY A 257 29.09 2.37 -19.66
CA GLY A 257 29.59 1.19 -18.94
C GLY A 257 30.64 1.49 -17.85
N ALA A 258 30.67 2.71 -17.32
CA ALA A 258 31.58 3.11 -16.26
C ALA A 258 31.18 2.47 -14.91
N VAL A 259 32.17 1.96 -14.19
CA VAL A 259 32.02 1.46 -12.82
C VAL A 259 32.23 2.64 -11.87
N ALA A 260 31.25 2.94 -11.03
CA ALA A 260 31.43 3.96 -10.01
C ALA A 260 32.36 3.46 -8.89
N LEU A 261 32.95 4.39 -8.12
CA LEU A 261 33.80 4.09 -6.96
C LEU A 261 35.20 3.55 -7.29
N GLU A 262 35.75 3.78 -8.48
CA GLU A 262 37.12 3.33 -8.80
C GLU A 262 38.16 4.21 -8.11
N THR A 263 37.94 5.52 -8.07
CA THR A 263 38.87 6.48 -7.46
C THR A 263 38.46 6.85 -6.03
N GLU A 264 39.43 7.28 -5.20
CA GLU A 264 39.11 7.76 -3.84
C GLU A 264 38.35 9.09 -3.90
N GLU A 265 38.58 9.89 -4.93
CA GLU A 265 37.88 11.15 -5.15
C GLU A 265 36.38 10.93 -5.43
N GLU A 266 36.02 10.01 -6.32
CA GLU A 266 34.61 9.63 -6.57
C GLU A 266 33.93 9.15 -5.29
N ARG A 267 34.61 8.29 -4.53
CA ARG A 267 34.11 7.78 -3.26
C ARG A 267 33.87 8.93 -2.27
N ALA A 268 34.82 9.86 -2.16
CA ALA A 268 34.70 11.00 -1.25
C ALA A 268 33.57 11.95 -1.66
N GLN A 269 33.46 12.31 -2.93
CA GLN A 269 32.41 13.19 -3.45
C GLN A 269 31.01 12.61 -3.24
N LEU A 270 30.84 11.31 -3.50
CA LEU A 270 29.54 10.65 -3.29
C LEU A 270 29.19 10.57 -1.79
N LEU A 271 30.15 10.29 -0.92
CA LEU A 271 29.95 10.31 0.53
C LEU A 271 29.59 11.70 1.04
N GLU A 272 30.24 12.76 0.56
CA GLU A 272 29.92 14.15 0.91
C GLU A 272 28.48 14.50 0.51
N LYS A 273 28.08 14.14 -0.72
CA LYS A 273 26.71 14.33 -1.21
C LYS A 273 25.66 13.59 -0.36
N TRP A 274 25.97 12.36 0.06
CA TRP A 274 25.06 11.58 0.91
C TRP A 274 25.02 12.15 2.33
N GLU A 275 26.16 12.58 2.89
CA GLU A 275 26.24 13.25 4.21
C GLU A 275 25.39 14.52 4.25
N ASP A 276 25.48 15.35 3.21
CA ASP A 276 24.69 16.57 3.09
C ASP A 276 23.19 16.28 3.20
N MET A 277 22.68 15.29 2.44
CA MET A 277 21.28 14.86 2.53
C MET A 277 20.94 14.34 3.93
N PHE A 278 21.74 13.43 4.49
CA PHE A 278 21.47 12.83 5.79
C PHE A 278 21.42 13.88 6.91
N SER A 279 22.26 14.91 6.83
CA SER A 279 22.31 15.99 7.82
C SER A 279 21.10 16.93 7.78
N LYS A 280 20.42 17.02 6.63
CA LYS A 280 19.28 17.93 6.41
C LYS A 280 17.93 17.23 6.58
N CYS A 281 17.83 15.92 6.31
CA CYS A 281 16.61 15.15 6.50
C CYS A 281 16.23 15.05 7.99
N GLU A 282 14.96 15.27 8.32
CA GLU A 282 14.44 15.12 9.69
C GLU A 282 14.44 13.65 10.14
N ARG A 283 14.18 12.75 9.20
CA ARG A 283 14.13 11.30 9.42
C ARG A 283 14.70 10.55 8.22
N VAL A 284 15.55 9.56 8.48
CA VAL A 284 15.94 8.51 7.55
C VAL A 284 16.01 7.20 8.32
N ASP A 285 15.31 6.16 7.87
CA ASP A 285 15.29 4.84 8.51
C ASP A 285 16.06 3.79 7.70
N GLY A 286 16.07 3.94 6.38
CA GLY A 286 16.76 3.02 5.50
C GLY A 286 17.24 3.67 4.22
N VAL A 287 18.40 3.23 3.76
CA VAL A 287 18.92 3.58 2.45
C VAL A 287 19.04 2.31 1.63
N PHE A 288 18.31 2.22 0.53
CA PHE A 288 18.41 1.14 -0.43
C PHE A 288 19.35 1.55 -1.57
N VAL A 289 20.44 0.79 -1.71
CA VAL A 289 21.41 0.95 -2.80
C VAL A 289 21.23 -0.19 -3.81
N PRO A 290 20.74 0.08 -5.03
CA PRO A 290 20.72 -0.94 -6.08
C PRO A 290 22.16 -1.33 -6.44
N SER A 291 22.42 -2.63 -6.60
CA SER A 291 23.73 -3.11 -7.04
C SER A 291 23.96 -2.92 -8.54
N SER A 292 22.88 -2.81 -9.32
CA SER A 292 22.91 -2.55 -10.75
C SER A 292 21.56 -1.97 -11.21
N ASP A 293 21.49 -1.49 -12.45
CA ASP A 293 20.29 -0.88 -13.05
C ASP A 293 19.73 0.31 -12.23
N PRO A 294 20.55 1.34 -11.98
CA PRO A 294 21.87 1.60 -12.57
C PRO A 294 23.05 1.25 -11.63
N GLY A 295 24.29 1.33 -12.14
CA GLY A 295 25.52 1.28 -11.33
C GLY A 295 26.55 0.21 -11.71
N MET A 296 26.13 -0.99 -12.15
CA MET A 296 27.02 -2.10 -12.58
C MET A 296 28.27 -2.32 -11.71
N ASN A 297 28.16 -2.10 -10.39
CA ASN A 297 29.31 -2.01 -9.50
C ASN A 297 29.82 -3.40 -9.08
N LYS A 298 31.09 -3.48 -8.66
CA LYS A 298 31.65 -4.69 -8.03
C LYS A 298 31.36 -4.70 -6.54
N ALA A 299 31.02 -5.85 -5.98
CA ALA A 299 30.81 -6.06 -4.55
C ALA A 299 32.04 -5.63 -3.72
N SER A 300 33.23 -5.91 -4.23
CA SER A 300 34.51 -5.53 -3.60
C SER A 300 34.71 -4.02 -3.44
N LEU A 301 34.05 -3.19 -4.26
CA LEU A 301 34.05 -1.72 -4.12
C LEU A 301 32.83 -1.24 -3.34
N MET A 302 31.67 -1.82 -3.61
CA MET A 302 30.40 -1.44 -3.01
C MET A 302 30.39 -1.67 -1.50
N MET A 303 30.79 -2.86 -1.03
CA MET A 303 30.67 -3.22 0.39
C MET A 303 31.50 -2.31 1.31
N PRO A 304 32.79 -2.01 1.02
CA PRO A 304 33.55 -1.04 1.81
C PRO A 304 32.96 0.38 1.75
N PHE A 305 32.48 0.82 0.58
CA PHE A 305 31.83 2.13 0.43
C PHE A 305 30.57 2.23 1.30
N LEU A 306 29.70 1.22 1.27
CA LEU A 306 28.49 1.16 2.10
C LEU A 306 28.82 1.15 3.60
N GLY A 307 29.95 0.54 4.00
CA GLY A 307 30.44 0.62 5.38
C GLY A 307 30.76 2.06 5.82
N LYS A 308 31.46 2.83 4.96
CA LYS A 308 31.72 4.26 5.20
C LYS A 308 30.41 5.07 5.22
N ALA A 309 29.53 4.87 4.23
CA ALA A 309 28.24 5.54 4.13
C ALA A 309 27.33 5.24 5.34
N GLY A 310 27.29 3.99 5.80
CA GLY A 310 26.50 3.57 6.96
C GLY A 310 27.01 4.16 8.29
N ALA A 311 28.30 4.44 8.40
CA ALA A 311 28.84 5.18 9.54
C ALA A 311 28.39 6.65 9.53
N ILE A 312 28.41 7.30 8.36
CA ILE A 312 27.90 8.66 8.17
C ILE A 312 26.40 8.73 8.44
N LEU A 313 25.61 7.82 7.85
CA LEU A 313 24.16 7.76 8.06
C LEU A 313 23.82 7.72 9.55
N ARG A 314 24.48 6.86 10.33
CA ARG A 314 24.20 6.70 11.77
C ARG A 314 24.70 7.84 12.65
N LYS A 315 25.56 8.73 12.15
CA LYS A 315 25.92 9.98 12.84
C LYS A 315 24.69 10.88 13.00
N TYR A 316 23.79 10.87 12.02
CA TYR A 316 22.58 11.70 12.00
C TYR A 316 21.32 10.91 12.35
N HIS A 317 21.26 9.63 11.94
CA HIS A 317 20.11 8.74 12.11
C HIS A 317 20.54 7.40 12.75
N PRO A 318 20.72 7.33 14.09
CA PRO A 318 21.42 6.23 14.76
C PRO A 318 20.85 4.83 14.52
N ASN A 319 19.53 4.74 14.30
CA ASN A 319 18.83 3.47 14.09
C ASN A 319 18.76 3.06 12.62
N ALA A 320 19.14 3.95 11.70
CA ALA A 320 19.02 3.72 10.27
C ALA A 320 20.02 2.67 9.78
N LYS A 321 19.63 1.96 8.71
CA LYS A 321 20.44 0.88 8.13
C LYS A 321 20.65 1.07 6.63
N MET A 322 21.81 0.61 6.14
CA MET A 322 22.04 0.46 4.71
C MET A 322 21.51 -0.90 4.24
N TRP A 323 20.87 -0.89 3.09
CA TRP A 323 20.33 -2.04 2.40
C TRP A 323 20.87 -2.03 0.98
N MET A 324 21.07 -3.21 0.40
CA MET A 324 21.46 -3.30 -1.01
C MET A 324 20.73 -4.43 -1.71
N SER A 325 20.52 -4.29 -3.01
CA SER A 325 20.10 -5.43 -3.83
C SER A 325 21.32 -6.25 -4.24
N HIS A 326 21.05 -7.43 -4.78
CA HIS A 326 22.03 -8.21 -5.55
C HIS A 326 21.52 -8.40 -6.99
N GLN A 327 20.89 -7.34 -7.49
CA GLN A 327 20.41 -7.19 -8.85
C GLN A 327 21.56 -7.33 -9.85
N LYS A 328 21.39 -8.22 -10.84
CA LYS A 328 22.38 -8.59 -11.86
C LYS A 328 23.73 -9.14 -11.33
N PHE A 329 23.95 -9.27 -10.02
CA PHE A 329 25.15 -9.91 -9.47
C PHE A 329 25.09 -11.42 -9.72
N GLU A 330 26.17 -11.97 -10.26
CA GLU A 330 26.35 -13.39 -10.56
C GLU A 330 27.83 -13.80 -10.41
N GLY A 331 28.08 -15.11 -10.35
CA GLY A 331 29.43 -15.66 -10.21
C GLY A 331 30.20 -15.11 -9.00
N GLU A 332 31.49 -14.85 -9.20
CA GLU A 332 32.40 -14.35 -8.16
C GLU A 332 31.89 -13.08 -7.49
N ASN A 333 31.27 -12.15 -8.24
CA ASN A 333 30.79 -10.90 -7.68
C ASN A 333 29.65 -11.09 -6.66
N LEU A 334 28.77 -12.09 -6.90
CA LEU A 334 27.73 -12.46 -5.96
C LEU A 334 28.34 -13.15 -4.72
N ASP A 335 29.30 -14.03 -4.94
CA ASP A 335 29.97 -14.78 -3.88
C ASP A 335 30.80 -13.88 -2.96
N ASP A 336 31.48 -12.88 -3.52
CA ASP A 336 32.23 -11.86 -2.78
C ASP A 336 31.32 -11.06 -1.84
N MET A 337 30.13 -10.67 -2.30
CA MET A 337 29.15 -9.95 -1.47
C MET A 337 28.74 -10.79 -0.26
N PHE A 338 28.34 -12.04 -0.48
CA PHE A 338 27.94 -12.93 0.62
C PHE A 338 29.10 -13.25 1.56
N SER A 339 30.31 -13.46 1.03
CA SER A 339 31.52 -13.71 1.82
C SER A 339 31.86 -12.51 2.70
N TYR A 340 31.83 -11.29 2.13
CA TYR A 340 32.03 -10.06 2.90
C TYR A 340 31.04 -9.96 4.06
N ILE A 341 29.74 -10.19 3.83
CA ILE A 341 28.70 -10.12 4.86
C ILE A 341 28.95 -11.17 5.94
N ALA A 342 29.25 -12.41 5.54
CA ALA A 342 29.47 -13.53 6.45
C ALA A 342 30.71 -13.33 7.33
N GLU A 343 31.80 -12.80 6.77
CA GLU A 343 33.07 -12.57 7.47
C GLU A 343 33.03 -11.34 8.39
N ASN A 344 32.44 -10.24 7.93
CA ASN A 344 32.50 -8.95 8.64
C ASN A 344 31.32 -8.73 9.58
N GLN A 345 30.19 -9.41 9.35
CA GLN A 345 28.99 -9.34 10.19
C GLN A 345 28.58 -7.90 10.57
N PRO A 346 28.57 -6.94 9.61
CA PRO A 346 28.46 -5.50 9.89
C PRO A 346 27.16 -5.09 10.59
N ASP A 347 27.25 -4.24 11.61
CA ASP A 347 26.08 -3.67 12.31
C ASP A 347 25.37 -2.55 11.53
N TRP A 348 26.01 -1.97 10.52
CA TRP A 348 25.41 -0.92 9.68
C TRP A 348 24.42 -1.50 8.66
N PHE A 349 24.54 -2.79 8.37
CA PHE A 349 23.79 -3.47 7.32
C PHE A 349 22.44 -3.93 7.85
N GLY A 350 21.36 -3.55 7.16
CA GLY A 350 20.00 -3.99 7.48
C GLY A 350 19.64 -5.30 6.78
N GLY A 351 20.16 -5.49 5.57
CA GLY A 351 19.96 -6.71 4.80
C GLY A 351 19.89 -6.49 3.30
N LEU A 352 19.36 -7.51 2.61
CA LEU A 352 19.28 -7.53 1.15
C LEU A 352 17.90 -7.14 0.66
N VAL A 353 17.85 -6.45 -0.49
CA VAL A 353 16.62 -6.14 -1.22
C VAL A 353 16.48 -7.12 -2.38
N TYR A 354 15.42 -7.92 -2.36
CA TYR A 354 15.13 -8.93 -3.38
C TYR A 354 14.11 -8.39 -4.38
N GLY A 355 14.53 -8.21 -5.64
CA GLY A 355 13.71 -7.56 -6.66
C GLY A 355 14.03 -8.06 -8.07
N PRO A 356 13.62 -7.31 -9.11
CA PRO A 356 13.87 -7.62 -10.52
C PRO A 356 15.34 -7.96 -10.81
N TRP A 357 15.59 -8.76 -11.83
CA TRP A 357 16.93 -9.13 -12.33
C TRP A 357 17.87 -9.81 -11.31
N THR A 358 17.32 -10.33 -10.22
CA THR A 358 18.04 -11.16 -9.27
C THR A 358 18.32 -12.55 -9.85
N LYS A 359 19.53 -13.08 -9.65
CA LYS A 359 20.04 -14.30 -10.31
C LYS A 359 19.87 -15.60 -9.53
N ILE A 360 19.61 -15.50 -8.22
CA ILE A 360 19.37 -16.63 -7.33
C ILE A 360 17.95 -16.55 -6.75
N SER A 361 17.39 -17.67 -6.32
CA SER A 361 16.04 -17.68 -5.74
C SER A 361 16.00 -17.00 -4.37
N LEU A 362 14.83 -16.52 -3.95
CA LEU A 362 14.62 -15.97 -2.60
C LEU A 362 15.01 -16.98 -1.50
N ALA A 363 14.72 -18.27 -1.72
CA ALA A 363 15.11 -19.35 -0.81
C ALA A 363 16.64 -19.47 -0.70
N GLU A 364 17.35 -19.39 -1.82
CA GLU A 364 18.81 -19.40 -1.84
C GLU A 364 19.40 -18.15 -1.18
N THR A 365 18.86 -16.95 -1.45
CA THR A 365 19.26 -15.71 -0.76
C THR A 365 19.12 -15.88 0.75
N ARG A 366 18.01 -16.45 1.23
CA ARG A 366 17.79 -16.71 2.65
C ARG A 366 18.77 -17.75 3.22
N MET A 367 19.09 -18.79 2.48
CA MET A 367 20.06 -19.80 2.91
C MET A 367 21.47 -19.23 3.07
N ARG A 368 21.85 -18.27 2.21
CA ARG A 368 23.19 -17.65 2.19
C ARG A 368 23.34 -16.46 3.13
N LEU A 369 22.24 -15.79 3.48
CA LEU A 369 22.24 -14.61 4.34
C LEU A 369 21.98 -14.97 5.80
N ASP A 370 22.84 -14.48 6.71
CA ASP A 370 22.64 -14.66 8.15
C ASP A 370 21.23 -14.19 8.58
N PRO A 371 20.49 -14.99 9.39
CA PRO A 371 19.12 -14.65 9.81
C PRO A 371 18.96 -13.32 10.55
N LYS A 372 20.04 -12.75 11.11
CA LYS A 372 19.99 -11.42 11.73
C LYS A 372 19.74 -10.29 10.73
N TYR A 373 20.00 -10.52 9.44
CA TYR A 373 19.76 -9.57 8.37
C TYR A 373 18.42 -9.84 7.67
N GLY A 374 17.70 -8.75 7.39
CA GLY A 374 16.44 -8.82 6.66
C GLY A 374 16.63 -9.20 5.20
N ILE A 375 15.57 -9.75 4.61
CA ILE A 375 15.38 -9.69 3.16
C ILE A 375 14.11 -8.87 2.97
N ARG A 376 14.20 -7.76 2.26
CA ARG A 376 13.06 -6.90 1.92
C ARG A 376 12.68 -7.14 0.47
N SER A 377 11.41 -7.40 0.20
CA SER A 377 10.95 -7.52 -1.19
C SER A 377 10.88 -6.14 -1.86
N TYR A 378 11.22 -6.08 -3.14
CA TYR A 378 11.07 -4.91 -4.01
C TYR A 378 10.30 -5.31 -5.27
N PRO A 379 9.00 -5.62 -5.15
CA PRO A 379 8.18 -6.08 -6.24
C PRO A 379 7.83 -4.94 -7.19
N ASP A 380 7.96 -5.20 -8.48
CA ASP A 380 7.48 -4.31 -9.55
C ASP A 380 5.97 -4.47 -9.73
N ILE A 381 5.20 -3.50 -9.23
CA ILE A 381 3.73 -3.52 -9.28
C ILE A 381 3.16 -2.61 -10.37
N THR A 382 4.02 -1.94 -11.13
CA THR A 382 3.63 -0.93 -12.12
C THR A 382 3.59 -1.49 -13.53
N HIS A 383 4.56 -2.35 -13.88
CA HIS A 383 4.70 -2.81 -15.25
C HIS A 383 3.83 -4.03 -15.56
N THR A 384 3.29 -4.10 -16.78
CA THR A 384 2.46 -5.22 -17.26
C THR A 384 3.18 -6.17 -18.21
N VAL A 385 4.23 -5.70 -18.89
CA VAL A 385 5.04 -6.47 -19.86
C VAL A 385 6.53 -6.23 -19.67
N ARG A 386 7.35 -7.23 -20.02
CA ARG A 386 8.82 -7.17 -19.88
C ARG A 386 9.24 -6.76 -18.46
N CYS A 387 8.59 -7.38 -17.47
CA CYS A 387 8.69 -7.02 -16.05
C CYS A 387 8.72 -8.27 -15.16
N GLN A 388 8.89 -8.04 -13.85
CA GLN A 388 8.93 -9.12 -12.86
C GLN A 388 7.57 -9.82 -12.69
N LEU A 389 6.47 -9.07 -12.73
CA LEU A 389 5.10 -9.54 -12.46
C LEU A 389 4.18 -9.33 -13.68
N PRO A 390 4.41 -10.01 -14.81
CA PRO A 390 3.70 -9.74 -16.06
C PRO A 390 2.20 -10.08 -15.99
N VAL A 391 1.43 -9.53 -16.93
CA VAL A 391 0.09 -10.04 -17.26
C VAL A 391 0.26 -11.31 -18.11
N TYR A 392 -0.23 -12.44 -17.61
CA TYR A 392 -0.16 -13.72 -18.30
C TYR A 392 -1.29 -13.85 -19.33
N ASN A 393 -1.02 -14.47 -20.48
CA ASN A 393 -2.00 -14.69 -21.55
C ASN A 393 -2.72 -13.40 -21.99
N TRP A 394 -1.99 -12.29 -22.01
CA TRP A 394 -2.53 -10.99 -22.41
C TRP A 394 -2.68 -10.91 -23.93
N ASP A 395 -3.81 -10.41 -24.41
CA ASP A 395 -4.05 -10.24 -25.84
C ASP A 395 -3.04 -9.26 -26.47
N PRO A 396 -2.44 -9.58 -27.63
CA PRO A 396 -1.49 -8.71 -28.31
C PRO A 396 -2.01 -7.30 -28.61
N ALA A 397 -3.31 -7.14 -28.85
CA ALA A 397 -3.91 -5.82 -29.08
C ALA A 397 -3.73 -4.93 -27.84
N TYR A 398 -4.09 -5.43 -26.65
CA TYR A 398 -3.84 -4.71 -25.40
C TYR A 398 -2.35 -4.52 -25.13
N MET A 399 -1.53 -5.55 -25.32
CA MET A 399 -0.09 -5.47 -25.12
C MET A 399 0.55 -4.30 -25.90
N GLN A 400 0.08 -4.06 -27.12
CA GLN A 400 0.60 -2.99 -27.99
C GLN A 400 0.01 -1.62 -27.64
N THR A 401 -1.27 -1.53 -27.29
CA THR A 401 -1.95 -0.24 -27.12
C THR A 401 -1.88 0.29 -25.69
N GLU A 402 -2.09 -0.57 -24.68
CA GLU A 402 -1.95 -0.23 -23.25
C GLU A 402 -0.46 -0.10 -22.86
N GLY A 403 0.41 -0.84 -23.55
CA GLY A 403 1.85 -0.75 -23.36
C GLY A 403 2.30 -1.31 -22.01
N ARG A 404 3.37 -0.69 -21.45
CA ARG A 404 4.10 -1.22 -20.29
C ARG A 404 3.60 -0.69 -18.95
N GLU A 405 3.11 0.54 -18.91
CA GLU A 405 2.75 1.26 -17.68
C GLU A 405 1.28 1.77 -17.72
N PRO A 406 0.30 0.94 -18.13
CA PRO A 406 -1.09 1.37 -18.09
C PRO A 406 -1.58 1.51 -16.65
N ILE A 407 -2.72 2.16 -16.47
CA ILE A 407 -3.52 2.02 -15.24
C ILE A 407 -3.85 0.53 -15.08
N ASN A 408 -3.48 -0.12 -13.98
CA ASN A 408 -3.40 -1.58 -13.92
C ASN A 408 -3.95 -2.19 -12.60
N PRO A 409 -5.22 -1.91 -12.25
CA PRO A 409 -5.85 -2.54 -11.09
C PRO A 409 -5.93 -4.06 -11.28
N ARG A 410 -5.15 -4.82 -10.49
CA ARG A 410 -5.04 -6.28 -10.60
C ARG A 410 -5.23 -6.97 -9.25
N PRO A 411 -6.44 -6.91 -8.64
CA PRO A 411 -6.65 -7.40 -7.29
C PRO A 411 -6.29 -8.86 -7.05
N VAL A 412 -6.70 -9.77 -7.94
CA VAL A 412 -6.45 -11.22 -7.80
C VAL A 412 -4.98 -11.52 -8.01
N ALA A 413 -4.36 -10.98 -9.07
CA ALA A 413 -2.95 -11.20 -9.34
C ALA A 413 -2.08 -10.59 -8.23
N THR A 414 -2.40 -9.40 -7.72
CA THR A 414 -1.69 -8.75 -6.62
C THR A 414 -1.70 -9.62 -5.37
N LYS A 415 -2.85 -10.21 -4.98
CA LYS A 415 -2.90 -11.15 -3.85
C LYS A 415 -2.03 -12.38 -4.07
N ASN A 416 -2.10 -12.96 -5.27
CA ASN A 416 -1.30 -14.14 -5.60
C ASN A 416 0.20 -13.84 -5.56
N PHE A 417 0.64 -12.71 -6.14
CA PHE A 417 2.05 -12.31 -6.12
C PHE A 417 2.53 -11.95 -4.73
N HIS A 418 1.75 -11.19 -3.96
CA HIS A 418 2.06 -10.88 -2.57
C HIS A 418 2.29 -12.16 -1.77
N ASN A 419 1.33 -13.09 -1.81
CA ASN A 419 1.40 -14.33 -1.03
C ASN A 419 2.48 -15.30 -1.52
N MET A 420 3.01 -15.11 -2.73
CA MET A 420 4.13 -15.90 -3.27
C MET A 420 5.50 -15.31 -2.89
N TYR A 421 5.67 -13.99 -2.93
CA TYR A 421 6.99 -13.34 -2.81
C TYR A 421 7.31 -12.77 -1.43
N VAL A 422 6.30 -12.42 -0.63
CA VAL A 422 6.51 -11.83 0.70
C VAL A 422 6.84 -12.86 1.79
N PRO A 423 6.41 -14.15 1.73
CA PRO A 423 6.90 -15.14 2.68
C PRO A 423 8.44 -15.21 2.70
N HIS A 424 9.06 -15.30 3.87
CA HIS A 424 10.53 -15.26 4.12
C HIS A 424 11.20 -13.88 4.00
N THR A 425 10.43 -12.82 3.79
CA THR A 425 10.89 -11.44 3.83
C THR A 425 10.46 -10.75 5.13
N VAL A 426 11.02 -9.58 5.40
CA VAL A 426 10.54 -8.66 6.44
C VAL A 426 9.38 -7.78 5.95
N GLY A 427 8.80 -8.12 4.80
CA GLY A 427 7.82 -7.30 4.08
C GLY A 427 8.41 -6.69 2.81
N ALA A 428 7.76 -5.63 2.31
CA ALA A 428 8.07 -5.07 1.00
C ALA A 428 8.08 -3.55 1.03
N ILE A 429 8.94 -2.97 0.19
CA ILE A 429 8.73 -1.63 -0.36
C ILE A 429 8.55 -1.82 -1.86
N THR A 430 7.35 -1.58 -2.38
CA THR A 430 7.03 -1.85 -3.79
C THR A 430 7.64 -0.79 -4.71
N TYR A 431 8.10 -1.20 -5.88
CA TYR A 431 8.46 -0.28 -6.96
C TYR A 431 7.20 0.22 -7.67
N SER A 432 7.05 1.54 -7.81
CA SER A 432 5.89 2.20 -8.41
C SER A 432 6.34 3.40 -9.24
N ASP A 433 5.82 3.55 -10.45
CA ASP A 433 6.06 4.70 -11.33
C ASP A 433 4.97 5.78 -11.25
N GLY A 434 3.86 5.49 -10.56
CA GLY A 434 2.99 6.52 -10.02
C GLY A 434 1.56 6.05 -9.76
N VAL A 435 0.57 6.86 -10.11
CA VAL A 435 -0.82 6.58 -9.69
C VAL A 435 -1.51 5.49 -10.50
N ASN A 436 -0.95 5.08 -11.63
CA ASN A 436 -1.48 4.00 -12.47
C ASN A 436 -1.61 2.66 -11.70
N ASP A 437 -0.75 2.43 -10.71
CA ASP A 437 -0.74 1.24 -9.85
C ASP A 437 -1.28 1.51 -8.43
N ASP A 438 -2.06 2.59 -8.22
CA ASP A 438 -2.57 3.01 -6.90
C ASP A 438 -3.28 1.89 -6.13
N LEU A 439 -4.23 1.19 -6.77
CA LEU A 439 -4.93 0.07 -6.13
C LEU A 439 -3.93 -1.02 -5.67
N ASN A 440 -2.91 -1.30 -6.47
CA ASN A 440 -1.95 -2.36 -6.18
C ASN A 440 -1.12 -1.99 -4.94
N LYS A 441 -0.77 -0.71 -4.75
CA LYS A 441 -0.14 -0.23 -3.51
C LYS A 441 -1.03 -0.48 -2.28
N ILE A 442 -2.28 -0.06 -2.34
CA ILE A 442 -3.26 -0.25 -1.27
C ILE A 442 -3.41 -1.73 -0.90
N LEU A 443 -3.57 -2.59 -1.90
CA LEU A 443 -3.70 -4.03 -1.68
C LEU A 443 -2.43 -4.64 -1.10
N TRP A 444 -1.25 -4.23 -1.57
CA TRP A 444 0.02 -4.77 -1.06
C TRP A 444 0.20 -4.49 0.43
N SER A 445 -0.08 -3.27 0.88
CA SER A 445 -0.02 -2.91 2.31
C SER A 445 -1.09 -3.63 3.14
N ALA A 446 -2.31 -3.73 2.63
CA ALA A 446 -3.39 -4.44 3.32
C ALA A 446 -3.13 -5.95 3.44
N LEU A 447 -2.56 -6.58 2.41
CA LEU A 447 -2.18 -7.99 2.44
C LEU A 447 -0.92 -8.24 3.26
N ALA A 448 -0.01 -7.27 3.35
CA ALA A 448 1.14 -7.36 4.25
C ALA A 448 0.72 -7.17 5.73
N TRP A 449 -0.43 -6.53 5.97
CA TRP A 449 -1.10 -6.56 7.26
C TRP A 449 -1.70 -7.95 7.55
N ASP A 450 -2.55 -8.45 6.65
CA ASP A 450 -3.15 -9.78 6.76
C ASP A 450 -3.25 -10.46 5.37
N PRO A 451 -2.40 -11.46 5.09
CA PRO A 451 -2.35 -12.17 3.80
C PRO A 451 -3.66 -12.91 3.44
N GLU A 452 -4.50 -13.20 4.44
CA GLU A 452 -5.74 -13.94 4.28
C GLU A 452 -6.95 -13.03 4.09
N SER A 453 -6.77 -11.70 4.14
CA SER A 453 -7.84 -10.70 3.98
C SER A 453 -8.76 -11.00 2.80
N ASP A 454 -10.07 -10.84 2.99
CA ASP A 454 -11.05 -10.93 1.91
C ASP A 454 -10.85 -9.75 0.94
N LEU A 455 -10.51 -10.07 -0.30
CA LEU A 455 -10.30 -9.07 -1.35
C LEU A 455 -11.57 -8.29 -1.63
N THR A 456 -12.75 -8.91 -1.58
CA THR A 456 -14.02 -8.21 -1.86
C THR A 456 -14.28 -7.15 -0.78
N GLN A 457 -14.01 -7.47 0.48
CA GLN A 457 -14.09 -6.51 1.57
C GLN A 457 -13.06 -5.38 1.41
N LEU A 458 -11.80 -5.69 1.09
CA LEU A 458 -10.76 -4.68 0.87
C LEU A 458 -11.11 -3.72 -0.27
N LEU A 459 -11.59 -4.24 -1.40
CA LEU A 459 -12.01 -3.43 -2.54
C LEU A 459 -13.26 -2.61 -2.22
N THR A 460 -14.18 -3.16 -1.43
CA THR A 460 -15.36 -2.42 -0.95
C THR A 460 -14.94 -1.25 -0.06
N GLN A 461 -13.99 -1.46 0.85
CA GLN A 461 -13.44 -0.41 1.71
C GLN A 461 -12.67 0.63 0.90
N TYR A 462 -11.89 0.20 -0.10
CA TYR A 462 -11.22 1.10 -1.04
C TYR A 462 -12.23 2.01 -1.75
N GLY A 463 -13.29 1.45 -2.34
CA GLY A 463 -14.34 2.23 -3.01
C GLY A 463 -15.10 3.17 -2.07
N ASN A 464 -15.48 2.70 -0.87
CA ASN A 464 -16.17 3.52 0.12
C ASN A 464 -15.31 4.70 0.62
N TYR A 465 -14.01 4.45 0.87
CA TYR A 465 -13.12 5.46 1.45
C TYR A 465 -12.63 6.48 0.42
N PHE A 466 -12.24 6.02 -0.78
CA PHE A 466 -11.62 6.91 -1.78
C PHE A 466 -12.58 7.54 -2.76
N MET A 467 -13.75 6.93 -2.99
CA MET A 467 -14.71 7.42 -3.98
C MET A 467 -15.95 7.95 -3.29
N LYS A 468 -16.83 7.06 -2.81
CA LYS A 468 -18.05 7.46 -2.11
C LYS A 468 -18.58 6.32 -1.25
N SER A 469 -18.95 6.63 -0.01
CA SER A 469 -19.63 5.68 0.87
C SER A 469 -20.93 5.18 0.21
N GLY A 470 -21.14 3.87 0.24
CA GLY A 470 -22.29 3.21 -0.38
C GLY A 470 -22.03 2.66 -1.78
N LEU A 471 -21.00 3.14 -2.49
CA LEU A 471 -20.61 2.59 -3.81
C LEU A 471 -19.60 1.45 -3.72
N GLY A 472 -19.03 1.19 -2.54
CA GLY A 472 -17.96 0.21 -2.33
C GLY A 472 -18.16 -1.14 -3.04
N PRO A 473 -19.31 -1.83 -2.88
CA PRO A 473 -19.53 -3.11 -3.55
C PRO A 473 -19.52 -3.01 -5.08
N LYS A 474 -20.10 -1.95 -5.66
CA LYS A 474 -20.14 -1.73 -7.11
C LYS A 474 -18.77 -1.36 -7.67
N ILE A 475 -17.99 -0.58 -6.93
CA ILE A 475 -16.58 -0.30 -7.26
C ILE A 475 -15.76 -1.59 -7.20
N ALA A 476 -15.95 -2.43 -6.19
CA ALA A 476 -15.26 -3.72 -6.10
C ALA A 476 -15.56 -4.61 -7.32
N GLU A 477 -16.83 -4.68 -7.74
CA GLU A 477 -17.24 -5.40 -8.95
C GLU A 477 -16.56 -4.83 -10.21
N GLY A 478 -16.56 -3.50 -10.37
CA GLY A 478 -15.90 -2.81 -11.48
C GLY A 478 -14.40 -3.08 -11.54
N LEU A 479 -13.71 -3.05 -10.39
CA LEU A 479 -12.26 -3.33 -10.30
C LEU A 479 -11.92 -4.79 -10.63
N TYR A 480 -12.73 -5.76 -10.18
CA TYR A 480 -12.59 -7.15 -10.65
C TYR A 480 -12.85 -7.29 -12.14
N GLY A 481 -13.83 -6.56 -12.67
CA GLY A 481 -14.13 -6.53 -14.11
C GLY A 481 -12.93 -6.06 -14.94
N LEU A 482 -12.23 -5.02 -14.50
CA LEU A 482 -11.05 -4.49 -15.19
C LEU A 482 -9.90 -5.50 -15.27
N GLU A 483 -9.66 -6.27 -14.21
CA GLU A 483 -8.64 -7.34 -14.28
C GLU A 483 -9.08 -8.46 -15.23
N ARG A 484 -10.34 -8.89 -15.17
CA ARG A 484 -10.89 -9.94 -16.05
C ARG A 484 -10.94 -9.55 -17.52
N ASN A 485 -10.97 -8.26 -17.83
CA ASN A 485 -10.87 -7.79 -19.22
C ASN A 485 -9.55 -8.20 -19.86
N TRP A 486 -8.47 -8.33 -19.08
CA TRP A 486 -7.15 -8.72 -19.55
C TRP A 486 -6.92 -10.23 -19.66
N GLU A 487 -7.91 -11.06 -19.30
CA GLU A 487 -7.80 -12.51 -19.35
C GLU A 487 -8.21 -13.07 -20.72
N GLY A 488 -7.26 -13.65 -21.44
CA GLY A 488 -7.52 -14.42 -22.67
C GLY A 488 -7.77 -13.55 -23.91
N PRO A 489 -8.30 -14.16 -25.00
CA PRO A 489 -8.50 -13.48 -26.28
C PRO A 489 -9.51 -12.35 -26.19
N LEU A 490 -9.14 -11.17 -26.72
CA LEU A 490 -9.92 -9.94 -26.57
C LEU A 490 -11.23 -9.95 -27.39
N ASP A 491 -11.18 -10.45 -28.61
CA ASP A 491 -12.32 -10.49 -29.54
C ASP A 491 -13.55 -11.23 -28.97
N THR A 492 -13.29 -12.29 -28.21
CA THR A 492 -14.28 -13.23 -27.68
C THR A 492 -14.50 -13.09 -26.18
N ASN A 493 -13.77 -12.22 -25.47
CA ASN A 493 -13.94 -12.00 -24.05
C ASN A 493 -15.36 -11.41 -23.75
N PRO A 494 -16.22 -12.13 -22.99
CA PRO A 494 -17.60 -11.71 -22.75
C PRO A 494 -17.72 -10.64 -21.65
N ASN A 495 -16.68 -10.44 -20.84
CA ASN A 495 -16.75 -9.59 -19.65
C ASN A 495 -16.71 -8.10 -19.98
N ILE A 496 -16.03 -7.71 -21.06
CA ILE A 496 -15.67 -6.32 -21.34
C ILE A 496 -16.87 -5.39 -21.44
N LEU A 497 -17.95 -5.81 -22.11
CA LEU A 497 -19.18 -5.01 -22.18
C LEU A 497 -19.88 -4.91 -20.82
N GLY A 498 -19.84 -5.97 -20.00
CA GLY A 498 -20.39 -5.96 -18.64
C GLY A 498 -19.61 -5.00 -17.74
N THR A 499 -18.27 -5.08 -17.76
CA THR A 499 -17.39 -4.16 -17.06
C THR A 499 -17.67 -2.71 -17.45
N LEU A 500 -17.76 -2.41 -18.76
CA LEU A 500 -18.09 -1.06 -19.22
C LEU A 500 -19.42 -0.56 -18.64
N ARG A 501 -20.47 -1.38 -18.69
CA ARG A 501 -21.79 -0.99 -18.17
C ARG A 501 -21.77 -0.66 -16.69
N ILE A 502 -21.05 -1.44 -15.87
CA ILE A 502 -20.90 -1.17 -14.44
C ILE A 502 -20.34 0.24 -14.21
N TRP A 503 -19.28 0.61 -14.94
CA TRP A 503 -18.65 1.92 -14.84
C TRP A 503 -19.54 3.04 -15.39
N GLN A 504 -20.21 2.83 -16.53
CA GLN A 504 -21.15 3.81 -17.10
C GLN A 504 -22.33 4.10 -16.18
N GLU A 505 -22.90 3.08 -15.54
CA GLU A 505 -23.98 3.29 -14.57
C GLU A 505 -23.51 4.10 -13.35
N MET A 506 -22.25 4.00 -12.95
CA MET A 506 -21.69 4.83 -11.87
C MET A 506 -21.39 6.25 -12.37
N GLU A 507 -20.87 6.41 -13.59
CA GLU A 507 -20.66 7.70 -14.25
C GLU A 507 -21.99 8.48 -14.35
N GLU A 508 -23.07 7.83 -14.76
CA GLU A 508 -24.41 8.43 -14.86
C GLU A 508 -24.99 8.80 -13.50
N ALA A 509 -24.79 7.97 -12.48
CA ALA A 509 -25.32 8.19 -11.14
C ALA A 509 -24.53 9.24 -10.33
N GLU A 510 -23.24 9.39 -10.62
CA GLU A 510 -22.28 10.14 -9.79
C GLU A 510 -21.35 11.04 -10.65
N PRO A 511 -21.90 12.01 -11.40
CA PRO A 511 -21.10 12.82 -12.32
C PRO A 511 -19.98 13.61 -11.63
N GLU A 512 -20.15 13.98 -10.34
CA GLU A 512 -19.09 14.67 -9.60
C GLU A 512 -17.84 13.82 -9.37
N LEU A 513 -17.96 12.49 -9.34
CA LEU A 513 -16.79 11.60 -9.22
C LEU A 513 -15.92 11.67 -10.49
N VAL A 514 -16.54 11.83 -11.66
CA VAL A 514 -15.85 11.96 -12.94
C VAL A 514 -15.06 13.27 -13.03
N GLU A 515 -15.49 14.32 -12.34
CA GLU A 515 -14.84 15.64 -12.39
C GLU A 515 -13.73 15.84 -11.36
N LYS A 516 -13.82 15.14 -10.22
CA LYS A 516 -13.04 15.46 -9.01
C LYS A 516 -12.28 14.27 -8.43
N ASN A 517 -12.45 13.07 -8.97
CA ASN A 517 -11.89 11.86 -8.39
C ASN A 517 -11.07 11.07 -9.40
N TRP A 518 -9.77 11.36 -9.44
CA TRP A 518 -8.83 10.70 -10.33
C TRP A 518 -8.80 9.16 -10.18
N ARG A 519 -9.12 8.60 -9.00
CA ARG A 519 -9.19 7.14 -8.81
C ARG A 519 -10.41 6.55 -9.52
N PHE A 520 -11.54 7.25 -9.50
CA PHE A 520 -12.73 6.85 -10.24
C PHE A 520 -12.49 7.00 -11.75
N GLU A 521 -11.95 8.14 -12.17
CA GLU A 521 -11.60 8.42 -13.57
C GLU A 521 -10.65 7.37 -14.15
N GLN A 522 -9.66 6.91 -13.38
CA GLN A 522 -8.77 5.84 -13.80
C GLN A 522 -9.50 4.55 -14.17
N GLY A 523 -10.43 4.11 -13.31
CA GLY A 523 -11.23 2.91 -13.58
C GLY A 523 -12.19 3.09 -14.76
N LEU A 524 -12.83 4.25 -14.85
CA LEU A 524 -13.71 4.62 -15.96
C LEU A 524 -12.96 4.65 -17.29
N PHE A 525 -11.81 5.32 -17.32
CA PHE A 525 -10.93 5.40 -18.50
C PHE A 525 -10.53 4.01 -18.97
N ARG A 526 -10.08 3.14 -18.06
CA ARG A 526 -9.74 1.75 -18.40
C ARG A 526 -10.92 0.97 -18.97
N ALA A 527 -12.12 1.15 -18.42
CA ALA A 527 -13.31 0.47 -18.93
C ALA A 527 -13.67 0.87 -20.37
N TYR A 528 -13.63 2.18 -20.67
CA TYR A 528 -13.84 2.70 -22.03
C TYR A 528 -12.74 2.26 -22.99
N TYR A 529 -11.48 2.36 -22.55
CA TYR A 529 -10.32 1.98 -23.34
C TYR A 529 -10.38 0.49 -23.72
N ASP A 530 -10.66 -0.36 -22.73
CA ASP A 530 -10.75 -1.81 -22.92
C ASP A 530 -11.81 -2.17 -23.97
N PHE A 531 -12.99 -1.55 -23.87
CA PHE A 531 -14.07 -1.75 -24.83
C PHE A 531 -13.72 -1.21 -26.23
N TYR A 532 -13.10 -0.03 -26.31
CA TYR A 532 -12.68 0.57 -27.57
C TYR A 532 -11.69 -0.32 -28.33
N VAL A 533 -10.64 -0.81 -27.67
CA VAL A 533 -9.64 -1.69 -28.31
C VAL A 533 -10.29 -2.99 -28.77
N ARG A 534 -11.24 -3.55 -28.00
CA ARG A 534 -12.01 -4.72 -28.44
C ARG A 534 -12.78 -4.45 -29.73
N GLN A 535 -13.53 -3.34 -29.78
CA GLN A 535 -14.32 -3.00 -30.98
C GLN A 535 -13.42 -2.80 -32.19
N ARG A 536 -12.27 -2.15 -31.99
CA ARG A 536 -11.27 -1.94 -33.02
C ARG A 536 -10.71 -3.27 -33.54
N LEU A 537 -10.31 -4.17 -32.65
CA LEU A 537 -9.81 -5.50 -33.00
C LEU A 537 -10.84 -6.28 -33.83
N VAL A 538 -12.08 -6.38 -33.35
CA VAL A 538 -13.15 -7.11 -34.05
C VAL A 538 -13.39 -6.52 -35.45
N HIS A 539 -13.41 -5.19 -35.56
CA HIS A 539 -13.62 -4.51 -36.84
C HIS A 539 -12.44 -4.75 -37.82
N GLU A 540 -11.21 -4.57 -37.36
CA GLU A 540 -10.01 -4.73 -38.18
C GLU A 540 -9.83 -6.20 -38.63
N SER A 541 -10.10 -7.18 -37.76
CA SER A 541 -10.07 -8.60 -38.13
C SER A 541 -11.14 -8.99 -39.15
N GLN A 542 -12.33 -8.37 -39.10
CA GLN A 542 -13.35 -8.58 -40.13
C GLN A 542 -12.92 -8.04 -41.50
N ILE A 543 -12.28 -6.87 -41.52
CA ILE A 543 -11.73 -6.28 -42.75
C ILE A 543 -10.62 -7.17 -43.30
N GLU A 544 -9.67 -7.58 -42.46
CA GLU A 544 -8.56 -8.46 -42.85
C GLU A 544 -9.10 -9.75 -43.47
N LYS A 545 -10.04 -10.42 -42.80
CA LYS A 545 -10.70 -11.62 -43.32
C LYS A 545 -11.38 -11.38 -44.67
N ALA A 546 -12.11 -10.28 -44.81
CA ALA A 546 -12.78 -9.95 -46.08
C ALA A 546 -11.81 -9.65 -47.23
N VAL A 547 -10.60 -9.16 -46.93
CA VAL A 547 -9.52 -8.99 -47.91
C VAL A 547 -8.91 -10.33 -48.28
N ILE A 548 -8.61 -11.19 -47.30
CA ILE A 548 -8.06 -12.53 -47.52
C ILE A 548 -9.03 -13.39 -48.34
N ASP A 549 -10.32 -13.37 -48.03
CA ASP A 549 -11.35 -14.15 -48.75
C ASP A 549 -11.52 -13.70 -50.22
N ARG A 550 -10.98 -12.54 -50.61
CA ARG A 550 -10.99 -12.02 -51.99
C ARG A 550 -9.72 -12.33 -52.79
N LEU A 551 -8.65 -12.76 -52.12
CA LEU A 551 -7.39 -13.19 -52.74
C LEU A 551 -7.48 -14.67 -53.12
#